data_AF-A0A1I0MS09-F1
#
_entry.id   AF-A0A1I0MS09-F1
#
_cell.length_a   1.000
_cell.length_b   1.000
_cell.length_c   1.000
_cell.angle_alpha   90.00
_cell.angle_beta   90.00
_cell.angle_gamma   90.00
#
_symmetry.space_group_name_H-M   'P 1'
#
loop_
_entity.id
_entity.type
_entity.pdbx_description
1 polymer ?
#
loop_
_entity_poly.entity_id
_entity_poly.type
_entity_poly.pdbx_seq_one_letter_code
_entity_poly.pdbx_strand_id
1 'polypeptide(L)' 'MTFSEALKHKKNILKNSSDFTKTLYDYIIIPAIEEEAEKFINDFRQSPSIFTDENCKVYSSNSQFKVFLFPKNQN' A
#
# COMPACT_ATOMS: atom_id res chain seq x y z
N MET A 1 -3.52 -1.60 11.68
CA MET A 1 -4.81 -2.23 11.29
C MET A 1 -4.52 -3.62 10.73
N THR A 2 -5.42 -4.59 10.91
CA THR A 2 -5.25 -5.93 10.29
C THR A 2 -5.31 -5.83 8.76
N PHE A 3 -4.81 -6.84 8.05
CA PHE A 3 -4.83 -6.84 6.58
C PHE A 3 -6.26 -6.67 6.02
N SER A 4 -7.24 -7.32 6.66
CA SER A 4 -8.66 -7.22 6.28
C SER A 4 -9.21 -5.80 6.48
N GLU A 5 -8.85 -5.14 7.58
CA GLU A 5 -9.22 -3.75 7.82
C GLU A 5 -8.54 -2.80 6.82
N ALA A 6 -7.25 -3.01 6.53
CA ALA A 6 -6.52 -2.23 5.53
C ALA A 6 -7.15 -2.38 4.13
N LEU A 7 -7.55 -3.60 3.74
CA LEU A 7 -8.28 -3.84 2.49
C LEU A 7 -9.63 -3.13 2.46
N LYS A 8 -10.41 -3.20 3.54
CA LYS A 8 -11.68 -2.47 3.65
C LYS A 8 -11.46 -0.96 3.57
N HIS A 9 -10.44 -0.45 4.25
CA HIS A 9 -10.10 0.97 4.26
C HIS A 9 -9.67 1.44 2.87
N LYS A 10 -8.76 0.72 2.20
CA LYS A 10 -8.34 0.96 0.81
C LYS A 10 -9.54 0.98 -0.15
N LYS A 11 -10.46 0.01 -0.05
CA LYS A 11 -11.68 -0.02 -0.89
C LYS A 11 -12.60 1.17 -0.61
N ASN A 12 -12.76 1.56 0.65
CA ASN A 12 -13.59 2.71 1.00
C ASN A 12 -12.98 4.01 0.47
N ILE A 13 -11.66 4.16 0.57
CA ILE A 13 -10.96 5.30 -0.02
C ILE A 13 -11.14 5.28 -1.53
N LEU A 14 -10.86 4.18 -2.23
CA LEU A 14 -11.08 4.07 -3.69
C LEU A 14 -12.53 4.37 -4.11
N LYS A 15 -13.51 4.07 -3.27
CA LYS A 15 -14.92 4.38 -3.53
C LYS A 15 -15.24 5.87 -3.36
N ASN A 16 -14.61 6.53 -2.39
CA ASN A 16 -14.81 7.96 -2.09
C ASN A 16 -13.84 8.88 -2.84
N SER A 17 -12.72 8.34 -3.35
CA SER A 17 -11.70 9.08 -4.08
C SER A 17 -12.20 9.41 -5.48
N SER A 18 -12.05 10.67 -5.85
CA SER A 18 -12.28 11.17 -7.20
C SER A 18 -11.34 10.50 -8.19
N ASP A 19 -11.75 10.42 -9.46
CA ASP A 19 -10.93 9.80 -10.52
C ASP A 19 -9.58 10.52 -10.69
N PHE A 20 -9.53 11.83 -10.44
CA PHE A 20 -8.29 12.61 -10.38
C PHE A 20 -7.30 12.11 -9.31
N THR A 21 -7.81 11.72 -8.13
CA THR A 21 -6.96 11.18 -7.07
C THR A 21 -6.44 9.79 -7.43
N LYS A 22 -7.25 8.97 -8.12
CA LYS A 22 -6.84 7.62 -8.58
C LYS A 22 -5.83 7.65 -9.73
N THR A 23 -5.87 8.70 -10.57
CA THR A 23 -4.87 8.91 -11.62
C THR A 23 -3.55 9.41 -11.05
N LEU A 24 -3.57 10.21 -9.99
CA LEU A 24 -2.35 10.73 -9.36
C LEU A 24 -1.71 9.78 -8.34
N TYR A 25 -2.51 8.98 -7.63
CA TYR A 25 -2.06 8.16 -6.52
C TYR A 25 -2.55 6.71 -6.62
N ASP A 26 -1.68 5.78 -6.29
CA ASP A 26 -2.04 4.40 -5.95
C ASP A 26 -2.18 4.23 -4.44
N TYR A 27 -3.21 3.52 -4.04
CA TYR A 27 -3.38 3.10 -2.65
C TYR A 27 -2.81 1.71 -2.49
N ILE A 28 -1.72 1.58 -1.76
CA ILE A 28 -1.06 0.30 -1.48
C ILE A 28 -1.13 -0.02 0.01
N ILE A 29 -1.10 -1.31 0.34
CA ILE A 29 -1.05 -1.76 1.73
C ILE A 29 0.42 -2.05 2.07
N ILE A 30 0.91 -1.41 3.13
CA ILE A 30 2.27 -1.57 3.63
C ILE A 30 2.24 -2.12 5.06
N PRO A 31 3.31 -2.79 5.53
CA PRO A 31 3.48 -3.11 6.94
C PRO A 31 3.35 -1.88 7.84
N ALA A 32 2.91 -2.08 9.08
CA ALA A 32 2.80 -1.00 10.04
C ALA A 32 4.14 -0.56 10.62
N ILE A 33 5.15 -1.43 10.59
CA ILE A 33 6.50 -1.13 11.04
C ILE A 33 7.17 -0.28 9.97
N GLU A 34 7.73 0.87 10.34
CA GLU A 34 8.37 1.81 9.40
C GLU A 34 9.53 1.17 8.64
N GLU A 35 10.41 0.43 9.33
CA GLU A 35 11.54 -0.24 8.69
C GLU A 35 11.11 -1.29 7.64
N GLU A 36 10.06 -2.05 7.94
CA GLU A 36 9.49 -3.04 7.01
C GLU A 36 8.75 -2.36 5.86
N ALA A 37 8.04 -1.27 6.16
CA ALA A 37 7.36 -0.45 5.17
C ALA A 37 8.32 0.19 4.19
N GLU A 38 9.44 0.75 4.67
CA GLU A 38 10.44 1.39 3.84
C GLU A 38 11.10 0.38 2.90
N LYS A 39 11.45 -0.81 3.41
CA LYS A 39 11.92 -1.93 2.59
C LYS A 39 10.90 -2.34 1.53
N PHE A 40 9.64 -2.53 1.93
CA PHE A 40 8.56 -2.89 1.03
C PHE A 40 8.34 -1.82 -0.05
N ILE A 41 8.33 -0.54 0.30
CA ILE A 41 8.16 0.56 -0.64
C ILE A 41 9.34 0.65 -1.61
N ASN A 42 10.57 0.44 -1.11
CA ASN A 42 11.76 0.44 -1.95
C ASN A 42 11.73 -0.71 -2.96
N ASP A 43 11.42 -1.93 -2.51
CA ASP A 43 11.27 -3.09 -3.38
C ASP A 43 10.10 -2.91 -4.35
N PHE A 44 8.98 -2.34 -3.90
CA PHE A 44 7.82 -1.99 -4.73
C PHE A 44 8.19 -0.96 -5.80
N ARG A 45 9.00 0.05 -5.49
CA ARG A 45 9.48 1.04 -6.46
C ARG A 45 10.38 0.38 -7.52
N GLN A 46 11.18 -0.62 -7.14
CA GLN A 46 12.02 -1.34 -8.08
C GLN A 46 11.26 -2.36 -8.94
N SER A 47 10.19 -2.96 -8.42
CA SER A 47 9.46 -4.03 -9.11
C SER A 47 7.95 -4.01 -8.83
N PRO A 48 7.23 -2.92 -9.20
CA PRO A 48 5.82 -2.74 -8.84
C PRO A 48 4.91 -3.82 -9.44
N SER A 49 5.31 -4.39 -10.58
CA SER A 49 4.58 -5.44 -11.30
C SER A 49 4.52 -6.79 -10.57
N ILE A 50 5.45 -7.03 -9.64
CA ILE A 50 5.60 -8.31 -8.93
C ILE A 50 4.89 -8.27 -7.57
N PHE A 51 4.68 -7.06 -7.04
CA PHE A 51 4.12 -6.87 -5.70
C PHE A 51 2.60 -6.82 -5.74
N THR A 52 1.99 -7.94 -5.34
CA THR A 52 0.57 -8.00 -4.97
C THR A 52 0.39 -7.59 -3.51
N ASP A 53 -0.81 -7.12 -3.14
CA ASP A 53 -1.17 -6.75 -1.76
C ASP A 53 -0.87 -7.89 -0.75
N GLU A 54 -0.83 -9.14 -1.20
CA GLU A 54 -0.51 -10.29 -0.35
C GLU A 54 0.97 -10.43 0.00
N ASN A 55 1.88 -9.93 -0.85
CA ASN A 55 3.32 -9.98 -0.57
C ASN A 55 3.68 -9.16 0.67
N CYS A 56 2.91 -8.09 0.98
CA CYS A 56 3.17 -7.29 2.18
C CYS A 56 2.98 -8.10 3.48
N LYS A 57 2.20 -9.21 3.45
CA LYS A 57 2.04 -10.10 4.61
C LYS A 57 3.35 -10.77 5.00
N VAL A 58 4.24 -11.03 4.03
CA VAL A 58 5.55 -11.66 4.26
C VAL A 58 6.50 -10.69 4.98
N TYR A 59 6.33 -9.39 4.73
CA TYR A 59 7.15 -8.35 5.35
C TYR A 59 6.65 -7.95 6.74
N SER A 60 5.39 -8.23 7.09
CA SER A 60 4.80 -7.79 8.37
C SER A 60 5.04 -8.79 9.49
N SER A 61 6.00 -8.51 10.36
CA SER A 61 6.27 -9.37 11.53
C SER A 61 5.19 -9.30 12.62
N ASN A 62 4.41 -8.22 12.64
CA ASN A 62 3.39 -7.96 13.67
C ASN A 62 1.95 -8.16 13.17
N SER A 63 1.76 -8.64 11.93
CA SER A 63 0.43 -8.74 11.28
C SER A 63 -0.36 -7.43 11.27
N GLN A 64 0.33 -6.30 11.42
CA GLN A 64 -0.26 -4.98 11.32
C GLN A 64 0.18 -4.30 10.03
N PHE A 65 -0.79 -3.63 9.43
CA PHE A 65 -0.67 -2.98 8.14
C PHE A 65 -1.21 -1.56 8.22
N LYS A 66 -0.88 -0.76 7.21
CA LYS A 66 -1.32 0.61 7.00
C LYS A 66 -1.62 0.79 5.51
N VAL A 67 -2.57 1.67 5.19
CA VAL A 67 -2.79 2.08 3.81
C VAL A 67 -1.88 3.27 3.53
N PHE A 68 -1.07 3.16 2.49
CA PHE A 68 -0.15 4.20 2.04
C PHE A 68 -0.58 4.74 0.69
N LEU A 69 -0.49 6.06 0.56
CA LEU A 69 -0.76 6.78 -0.67
C LEU A 69 0.54 6.90 -1.45
N PHE A 70 0.70 6.08 -2.49
CA PHE A 70 1.87 6.09 -3.35
C PHE A 70 1.64 7.02 -4.55
N PRO A 71 2.38 8.14 -4.68
CA PRO A 71 2.25 9.03 -5.83
C PRO A 71 2.81 8.36 -7.09
N LYS A 72 1.98 8.24 -8.14
CA LYS A 72 2.40 7.72 -9.46
C LYS A 72 3.33 8.67 -10.20
N ASN A 73 3.11 9.98 -10.00
CA ASN A 73 3.87 11.03 -10.63
C ASN A 73 5.00 11.50 -9.72
N GLN A 74 6.11 10.76 -9.72
CA GLN A 74 7.43 11.34 -9.47
C GLN A 74 8.27 11.12 -10.73
N ASN A 75 7.95 11.89 -11.77
CA ASN A 75 8.85 12.20 -12.87
C ASN A 75 9.64 13.45 -12.51
#